data_AF-A0AAQ4E6M1-F1
#
_entry.id   AF-A0AAQ4E6M1-F1
#
_cell.length_a   1.000
_cell.length_b   1.000
_cell.length_c   1.000
_cell.angle_alpha   90.00
_cell.angle_beta   90.00
_cell.angle_gamma   90.00
#
_symmetry.space_group_name_H-M   'P 1'
#
loop_
_entity.id
_entity.type
_entity.pdbx_description
1 polymer ?
#
loop_
_entity_poly.entity_id
_entity_poly.type
_entity_poly.pdbx_seq_one_letter_code
_entity_poly.pdbx_strand_id
1 'polypeptide(L)'
;MPQDSSSHMLRKRRWDDGEEQERPQVKRRLPAPNQAPPPRPVGDVREAGPPEPVPTPQVAASGQQCVPGAAPDEHDKWAAVSSALWAHYRARQHTEDLLQRKMELRKRLHDKLRVIFPLCGLYVVGSSLTGFGSNVSDADMCLMLSQDQVDQRYQAMAILNHVARLLAKTGE
;
A
#
# COMPACT_ATOMS: atom_id res chain seq x y z
N MET A 1 -4.98 27.71 53.54
CA MET A 1 -3.62 27.13 53.33
C MET A 1 -3.77 25.60 53.32
N PRO A 2 -3.12 24.87 52.41
CA PRO A 2 -3.81 24.47 51.16
C PRO A 2 -3.58 23.00 50.70
N GLN A 3 -4.27 22.64 49.61
CA GLN A 3 -4.03 21.60 48.56
C GLN A 3 -4.00 20.10 48.92
N ASP A 4 -4.76 19.27 48.19
CA ASP A 4 -4.18 18.59 47.03
C ASP A 4 -5.24 18.24 45.97
N SER A 5 -4.83 18.40 44.72
CA SER A 5 -5.60 18.22 43.49
C SER A 5 -5.27 16.85 42.90
N SER A 6 -6.24 16.17 42.29
CA SER A 6 -5.89 15.22 41.23
C SER A 6 -6.88 15.30 40.09
N SER A 7 -6.54 16.19 39.16
CA SER A 7 -7.16 16.35 37.85
C SER A 7 -6.70 15.20 36.95
N HIS A 8 -7.62 14.30 36.59
CA HIS A 8 -7.31 13.21 35.67
C HIS A 8 -7.27 13.76 34.24
N MET A 9 -6.08 13.70 33.63
CA MET A 9 -5.78 14.24 32.31
C MET A 9 -6.62 13.59 31.19
N LEU A 10 -7.61 14.29 30.66
CA LEU A 10 -8.08 14.05 29.29
C LEU A 10 -7.03 14.60 28.33
N ARG A 11 -6.22 13.71 27.73
CA ARG A 11 -5.35 14.03 26.60
C ARG A 11 -6.22 14.30 25.36
N LYS A 12 -6.72 15.53 25.26
CA LYS A 12 -7.33 16.10 24.06
C LYS A 12 -6.24 16.19 22.99
N ARG A 13 -6.31 15.33 21.97
CA ARG A 13 -5.51 15.50 20.75
C ARG A 13 -5.99 16.78 20.07
N ARG A 14 -5.31 17.88 20.36
CA ARG A 14 -5.40 19.16 19.67
C ARG A 14 -4.77 18.94 18.31
N TRP A 15 -5.58 18.90 17.25
CA TRP A 15 -5.06 19.18 15.92
C TRP A 15 -4.61 20.63 15.92
N ASP A 16 -3.34 20.82 15.63
CA ASP A 16 -2.71 22.13 15.56
C ASP A 16 -3.13 22.77 14.22
N ASP A 17 -3.90 23.87 14.30
CA ASP A 17 -4.17 24.75 13.17
C ASP A 17 -2.91 25.58 12.89
N GLY A 18 -1.91 24.94 12.27
CA GLY A 18 -0.69 25.56 11.80
C GLY A 18 -0.83 25.99 10.34
N GLU A 19 -0.48 27.24 10.06
CA GLU A 19 -0.49 27.90 8.74
C GLU A 19 -0.21 26.97 7.55
N GLU A 20 -1.15 26.98 6.61
CA GLU A 20 -1.05 26.36 5.30
C GLU A 20 -0.04 27.13 4.44
N GLN A 21 1.25 26.94 4.72
CA GLN A 21 2.31 27.43 3.86
C GLN A 21 2.33 26.54 2.60
N GLU A 22 1.89 27.12 1.47
CA GLU A 22 1.75 26.46 0.17
C GLU A 22 2.96 25.57 -0.14
N ARG A 23 2.76 24.25 -0.09
CA ARG A 23 3.70 23.30 -0.68
C ARG A 23 3.68 23.50 -2.19
N PRO A 24 4.82 23.74 -2.85
CA PRO A 24 4.86 23.89 -4.30
C PRO A 24 4.31 22.61 -4.94
N GLN A 25 3.23 22.78 -5.71
CA GLN A 25 2.61 21.70 -6.47
C GLN A 25 3.62 21.19 -7.51
N VAL A 26 4.23 20.04 -7.25
CA VAL A 26 4.88 19.26 -8.31
C VAL A 26 3.78 18.65 -9.16
N LYS A 27 3.27 19.44 -10.12
CA LYS A 27 2.35 18.96 -11.14
C LYS A 27 3.08 17.90 -11.96
N ARG A 28 2.83 16.63 -11.65
CA ARG A 28 3.19 15.51 -12.52
C ARG A 28 2.35 15.68 -13.78
N ARG A 29 2.93 16.30 -14.81
CA ARG A 29 2.27 16.59 -16.08
C ARG A 29 1.97 15.25 -16.74
N LEU A 30 0.74 14.76 -16.62
CA LEU A 30 0.26 13.64 -17.42
C LEU A 30 0.15 14.15 -18.88
N PRO A 31 0.71 13.44 -19.87
CA PRO A 31 0.56 13.82 -21.27
C PRO A 31 -0.91 13.73 -21.70
N ALA A 32 -1.32 14.65 -22.57
CA ALA A 32 -2.69 14.76 -23.07
C ALA A 32 -3.12 13.50 -23.87
N PRO A 33 -4.42 13.15 -23.93
CA PRO A 33 -4.91 11.87 -24.47
C PRO A 33 -4.67 11.63 -25.97
N ASN A 34 -4.06 12.56 -26.70
CA ASN A 34 -3.98 12.52 -28.16
C ASN A 34 -2.57 12.77 -28.72
N GLN A 35 -1.54 12.39 -27.99
CA GLN A 35 -0.17 12.31 -28.54
C GLN A 35 0.22 10.85 -28.69
N ALA A 36 0.27 10.37 -29.93
CA ALA A 36 0.93 9.11 -30.24
C ALA A 36 2.40 9.21 -29.78
N PRO A 37 2.94 8.19 -29.11
CA PRO A 37 4.34 8.20 -28.70
C PRO A 37 5.23 8.30 -29.96
N PRO A 38 6.35 9.04 -29.91
CA PRO A 38 7.28 9.09 -31.03
C PRO A 38 7.77 7.67 -31.36
N PRO A 39 8.03 7.36 -32.65
CA PRO A 39 8.54 6.05 -33.03
C PRO A 39 9.87 5.80 -32.32
N ARG A 40 9.95 4.65 -31.64
CA ARG A 40 11.19 4.22 -30.98
C ARG A 40 12.26 4.00 -32.06
N PRO A 41 13.52 4.40 -31.85
CA PRO A 41 14.58 4.04 -32.76
C PRO A 41 14.65 2.51 -32.87
N VAL A 42 14.64 2.03 -34.11
CA VAL A 42 14.78 0.60 -34.44
C VAL A 42 16.24 0.23 -34.15
N GLY A 43 16.51 -0.17 -32.91
CA GLY A 43 17.72 -0.90 -32.56
C GLY A 43 17.52 -2.37 -32.88
N ASP A 44 18.50 -2.99 -33.52
CA ASP A 44 18.48 -4.38 -33.96
C ASP A 44 17.96 -5.34 -32.88
N VAL A 45 16.83 -5.97 -33.18
CA VAL A 45 16.32 -7.09 -32.42
C VAL A 45 17.24 -8.27 -32.72
N ARG A 46 18.22 -8.54 -31.86
CA ARG A 46 18.87 -9.85 -31.85
C ARG A 46 17.82 -10.86 -31.37
N GLU A 47 17.32 -11.63 -32.32
CA GLU A 47 16.49 -12.81 -32.11
C GLU A 47 17.18 -13.71 -31.07
N ALA A 48 16.46 -14.04 -30.00
CA ALA A 48 16.97 -14.95 -28.97
C ALA A 48 16.94 -16.38 -29.53
N GLY A 49 18.06 -16.79 -30.13
CA GLY A 49 18.31 -18.19 -30.45
C GLY A 49 18.29 -19.07 -29.18
N PRO A 50 18.03 -20.38 -29.32
CA PRO A 50 17.93 -21.30 -28.18
C PRO A 50 19.24 -21.35 -27.38
N PRO A 51 19.17 -21.59 -26.05
CA PRO A 51 20.35 -21.55 -25.19
C PRO A 51 21.32 -22.68 -25.54
N GLU A 52 22.56 -22.31 -25.87
CA GLU A 52 23.69 -23.24 -26.00
C GLU A 52 23.95 -23.97 -24.66
N PRO A 53 24.28 -25.27 -24.67
CA PRO A 53 24.56 -26.01 -23.45
C PRO A 53 25.90 -25.57 -22.82
N VAL A 54 25.80 -25.16 -21.56
CA VAL A 54 26.92 -24.78 -20.69
C VAL A 54 27.92 -25.95 -20.57
N PRO A 55 29.24 -25.74 -20.74
CA PRO A 55 30.22 -26.81 -20.56
C PRO A 55 30.31 -27.23 -19.09
N THR A 56 30.26 -28.54 -18.87
CA THR A 56 30.38 -29.20 -17.57
C THR A 56 31.77 -28.92 -16.95
N PRO A 57 31.89 -28.53 -15.68
CA PRO A 57 33.20 -28.42 -15.05
C PRO A 57 33.76 -29.82 -14.80
N GLN A 58 34.87 -30.12 -15.46
CA GLN A 58 35.65 -31.32 -15.22
C GLN A 58 36.22 -31.28 -13.79
N VAL A 59 35.93 -32.32 -13.02
CA VAL A 59 36.46 -32.51 -11.67
C VAL A 59 37.94 -32.91 -11.81
N ALA A 60 38.82 -31.91 -11.84
CA ALA A 60 40.25 -32.13 -11.63
C ALA A 60 40.52 -32.07 -10.12
N ALA A 61 40.69 -33.24 -9.52
CA ALA A 61 41.21 -33.37 -8.17
C ALA A 61 42.64 -32.80 -8.12
N SER A 62 42.83 -31.71 -7.40
CA SER A 62 44.14 -31.29 -6.88
C SER A 62 43.91 -30.38 -5.68
N GLY A 63 44.46 -30.80 -4.53
CA GLY A 63 44.26 -30.11 -3.26
C GLY A 63 44.93 -28.75 -3.20
N GLN A 64 44.23 -27.79 -2.60
CA GLN A 64 44.74 -26.55 -1.99
C GLN A 64 43.55 -25.93 -1.24
N GLN A 65 43.42 -26.19 0.06
CA GLN A 65 43.89 -25.36 1.18
C GLN A 65 42.97 -24.19 1.49
N CYS A 66 42.39 -24.22 2.70
CA CYS A 66 41.54 -23.16 3.24
C CYS A 66 42.32 -21.84 3.33
N VAL A 67 41.85 -20.81 2.62
CA VAL A 67 42.19 -19.41 2.89
C VAL A 67 41.07 -18.81 3.76
N PRO A 68 41.33 -18.53 5.05
CA PRO A 68 40.44 -17.69 5.85
C PRO A 68 40.85 -16.23 5.65
N GLY A 69 39.97 -15.41 5.08
CA GLY A 69 40.15 -13.97 5.04
C GLY A 69 40.06 -13.32 3.67
N ALA A 70 38.96 -13.55 2.95
CA ALA A 70 38.51 -12.56 1.98
C ALA A 70 37.65 -11.57 2.77
N ALA A 71 38.05 -10.29 2.82
CA ALA A 71 37.16 -9.23 3.27
C ALA A 71 35.86 -9.33 2.45
N PRO A 72 34.67 -9.15 3.07
CA PRO A 72 33.42 -9.27 2.34
C PRO A 72 33.48 -8.29 1.17
N ASP A 73 33.37 -8.83 -0.04
CA ASP A 73 33.35 -8.03 -1.26
C ASP A 73 32.20 -7.01 -1.12
N GLU A 74 32.34 -5.79 -1.63
CA GLU A 74 31.26 -4.80 -1.49
C GLU A 74 29.93 -5.32 -2.04
N HIS A 75 29.98 -6.25 -3.00
CA HIS A 75 28.82 -6.98 -3.51
C HIS A 75 28.10 -7.80 -2.44
N ASP A 76 28.83 -8.46 -1.53
CA ASP A 76 28.27 -9.28 -0.44
C ASP A 76 27.50 -8.43 0.57
N LYS A 77 27.98 -7.21 0.83
CA LYS A 77 27.31 -6.26 1.73
C LYS A 77 25.93 -5.86 1.21
N TRP A 78 25.83 -5.51 -0.08
CA TRP A 78 24.55 -5.14 -0.68
C TRP A 78 23.62 -6.35 -0.83
N ALA A 79 24.16 -7.53 -1.13
CA ALA A 79 23.39 -8.77 -1.16
C ALA A 79 22.73 -9.07 0.20
N ALA A 80 23.46 -8.86 1.31
CA ALA A 80 22.91 -9.04 2.66
C ALA A 80 21.77 -8.05 2.97
N VAL A 81 21.94 -6.79 2.61
CA VAL A 81 20.89 -5.75 2.79
C VAL A 81 19.65 -6.07 1.96
N SER A 82 19.82 -6.42 0.69
CA SER A 82 18.71 -6.80 -0.20
C SER A 82 17.97 -8.03 0.31
N SER A 83 18.69 -9.04 0.79
CA SER A 83 18.08 -10.25 1.39
C SER A 83 17.29 -9.91 2.66
N ALA A 84 17.85 -9.07 3.54
CA ALA A 84 17.17 -8.63 4.76
C ALA A 84 15.89 -7.83 4.46
N LEU A 85 15.93 -6.93 3.47
CA LEU A 85 14.76 -6.15 3.04
C LEU A 85 13.68 -7.08 2.47
N TRP A 86 14.06 -8.02 1.61
CA TRP A 86 13.13 -8.99 1.03
C TRP A 86 12.49 -9.89 2.10
N ALA A 87 13.28 -10.38 3.05
CA ALA A 87 12.78 -11.14 4.19
C ALA A 87 11.80 -10.31 5.04
N HIS A 88 12.14 -9.04 5.30
CA HIS A 88 11.29 -8.12 6.05
C HIS A 88 9.95 -7.87 5.36
N TYR A 89 9.95 -7.65 4.04
CA TYR A 89 8.74 -7.49 3.24
C TYR A 89 7.89 -8.76 3.27
N ARG A 90 8.50 -9.92 2.99
CA ARG A 90 7.76 -11.19 2.93
C ARG A 90 7.12 -11.59 4.26
N ALA A 91 7.76 -11.25 5.37
CA ALA A 91 7.24 -11.57 6.71
C ALA A 91 6.06 -10.67 7.14
N ARG A 92 5.91 -9.49 6.53
CA ARG A 92 4.93 -8.48 6.96
C ARG A 92 3.81 -8.22 5.96
N GLN A 93 3.97 -8.61 4.70
CA GLN A 93 2.90 -8.53 3.70
C GLN A 93 1.63 -9.23 4.21
N HIS A 94 0.48 -8.66 3.88
CA HIS A 94 -0.79 -9.31 4.19
C HIS A 94 -0.89 -10.69 3.53
N THR A 95 -1.55 -11.65 4.20
CA THR A 95 -1.83 -12.95 3.57
C THR A 95 -3.03 -12.83 2.64
N GLU A 96 -3.09 -13.69 1.63
CA GLU A 96 -4.24 -13.79 0.72
C GLU A 96 -5.54 -14.04 1.49
N ASP A 97 -5.50 -14.91 2.50
CA ASP A 97 -6.66 -15.18 3.38
C ASP A 97 -7.17 -13.93 4.11
N LEU A 98 -6.25 -13.04 4.53
CA LEU A 98 -6.65 -11.79 5.16
C LEU A 98 -7.26 -10.83 4.13
N LEU A 99 -6.68 -10.74 2.93
CA LEU A 99 -7.22 -9.93 1.85
C LEU A 99 -8.63 -10.40 1.46
N GLN A 100 -8.84 -11.71 1.33
CA GLN A 100 -10.15 -12.30 1.06
C GLN A 100 -11.17 -11.94 2.16
N ARG A 101 -10.77 -11.98 3.44
CA ARG A 101 -11.62 -11.53 4.56
C ARG A 101 -11.95 -10.04 4.48
N LYS A 102 -11.00 -9.18 4.06
CA LYS A 102 -11.25 -7.75 3.81
C LYS A 102 -12.27 -7.55 2.67
N MET A 103 -12.18 -8.35 1.61
CA MET A 103 -13.12 -8.29 0.47
C MET A 103 -14.52 -8.75 0.86
N GLU A 104 -14.63 -9.81 1.67
CA GLU A 104 -15.90 -10.29 2.21
C GLU A 104 -16.53 -9.26 3.16
N LEU A 105 -15.74 -8.62 4.02
CA LEU A 105 -16.21 -7.50 4.85
C LEU A 105 -16.76 -6.37 3.99
N ARG A 106 -16.03 -5.97 2.94
CA ARG A 106 -16.47 -4.94 1.99
C ARG A 106 -17.79 -5.34 1.32
N LYS A 107 -17.98 -6.60 0.93
CA LYS A 107 -19.25 -7.10 0.37
C LYS A 107 -20.41 -6.95 1.36
N ARG A 108 -20.24 -7.43 2.60
CA ARG A 108 -21.28 -7.33 3.64
C ARG A 108 -21.65 -5.89 4.00
N LEU A 109 -20.65 -5.01 4.07
CA LEU A 109 -20.87 -3.58 4.30
C LEU A 109 -21.62 -2.95 3.12
N HIS A 110 -21.25 -3.30 1.89
CA HIS A 110 -21.93 -2.82 0.68
C HIS A 110 -23.41 -3.22 0.69
N ASP A 111 -23.73 -4.49 0.95
CA ASP A 111 -25.11 -4.97 1.00
C ASP A 111 -25.97 -4.20 2.00
N LYS A 112 -25.42 -3.87 3.18
CA LYS A 112 -26.11 -3.02 4.17
C LYS A 112 -26.29 -1.58 3.67
N LEU A 113 -25.25 -0.98 3.11
CA LEU A 113 -25.29 0.40 2.62
C LEU A 113 -26.29 0.57 1.48
N ARG A 114 -26.51 -0.45 0.64
CA ARG A 114 -27.50 -0.41 -0.44
C ARG A 114 -28.94 -0.22 0.03
N VAL A 115 -29.25 -0.52 1.29
CA VAL A 115 -30.59 -0.26 1.87
C VAL A 115 -30.89 1.24 1.90
N ILE A 116 -29.89 2.07 2.18
CA ILE A 116 -30.03 3.53 2.25
C ILE A 116 -29.50 4.25 1.00
N PHE A 117 -28.59 3.61 0.26
CA PHE A 117 -28.00 4.14 -0.97
C PHE A 117 -28.02 3.08 -2.09
N PRO A 118 -29.16 2.84 -2.77
CA PRO A 118 -29.34 1.69 -3.67
C PRO A 118 -28.32 1.58 -4.83
N LEU A 119 -27.80 2.72 -5.28
CA LEU A 119 -26.87 2.85 -6.40
C LEU A 119 -25.43 3.16 -5.96
N CYS A 120 -25.09 2.98 -4.68
CA CYS A 120 -23.73 3.25 -4.21
C CYS A 120 -22.71 2.21 -4.67
N GLY A 121 -21.48 2.64 -4.89
CA GLY A 121 -20.30 1.77 -4.98
C GLY A 121 -19.48 1.85 -3.70
N LEU A 122 -19.04 0.72 -3.16
CA LEU A 122 -18.06 0.67 -2.08
C LEU A 122 -16.78 0.02 -2.60
N TYR A 123 -15.65 0.70 -2.48
CA TYR A 123 -14.36 0.22 -3.01
C TYR A 123 -13.35 0.10 -1.89
N VAL A 124 -12.60 -1.00 -1.86
CA VAL A 124 -11.39 -1.07 -1.02
C VAL A 124 -10.36 -0.13 -1.62
N VAL A 125 -9.65 0.61 -0.78
CA VAL A 125 -8.58 1.54 -1.18
C VAL A 125 -7.41 1.39 -0.22
N GLY A 126 -6.41 2.27 -0.37
CA GLY A 126 -5.27 2.32 0.55
C GLY A 126 -4.39 1.08 0.48
N SER A 127 -3.78 0.76 1.61
CA SER A 127 -2.73 -0.27 1.70
C SER A 127 -3.19 -1.67 1.27
N SER A 128 -4.49 -1.94 1.36
CA SER A 128 -5.07 -3.25 1.01
C SER A 128 -5.05 -3.55 -0.49
N LEU A 129 -4.88 -2.55 -1.37
CA LEU A 129 -4.81 -2.75 -2.83
C LEU A 129 -3.49 -2.30 -3.47
N THR A 130 -2.58 -1.68 -2.72
CA THR A 130 -1.30 -1.18 -3.27
C THR A 130 -0.18 -2.21 -3.26
N GLY A 131 -0.39 -3.40 -2.68
CA GLY A 131 0.65 -4.43 -2.50
C GLY A 131 1.64 -4.13 -1.36
N PHE A 132 1.37 -3.07 -0.58
CA PHE A 132 2.13 -2.69 0.61
C PHE A 132 1.34 -2.87 1.91
N GLY A 133 0.19 -3.54 1.85
CA GLY A 133 -0.62 -3.87 3.01
C GLY A 133 0.07 -4.88 3.90
N SER A 134 -0.06 -4.71 5.21
CA SER A 134 0.42 -5.66 6.21
C SER A 134 -0.73 -6.39 6.89
N ASN A 135 -0.45 -7.47 7.61
CA ASN A 135 -1.49 -8.20 8.35
C ASN A 135 -2.17 -7.38 9.47
N VAL A 136 -1.58 -6.25 9.86
CA VAL A 136 -2.11 -5.33 10.87
C VAL A 136 -2.67 -4.05 10.27
N SER A 137 -2.68 -3.92 8.94
CA SER A 137 -3.23 -2.76 8.26
C SER A 137 -4.76 -2.75 8.32
N ASP A 138 -5.33 -1.57 8.54
CA ASP A 138 -6.77 -1.36 8.44
C ASP A 138 -7.29 -1.59 7.00
N ALA A 139 -8.61 -1.73 6.88
CA ALA A 139 -9.29 -1.79 5.60
C ALA A 139 -9.89 -0.43 5.28
N ASP A 140 -9.18 0.38 4.49
CA ASP A 140 -9.69 1.65 3.99
C ASP A 140 -10.73 1.41 2.89
N MET A 141 -11.88 2.07 2.98
CA MET A 141 -12.95 1.95 1.98
C MET A 141 -13.46 3.33 1.54
N CYS A 142 -13.77 3.44 0.25
CA CYS A 142 -14.35 4.63 -0.37
C CYS A 142 -15.80 4.35 -0.79
N LEU A 143 -16.74 5.11 -0.23
CA LEU A 143 -18.15 5.08 -0.62
C LEU A 143 -18.41 6.14 -1.70
N MET A 144 -18.83 5.68 -2.87
CA MET A 144 -19.18 6.49 -4.04
C MET A 144 -20.69 6.48 -4.23
N LEU A 145 -21.30 7.67 -4.28
CA LEU A 145 -22.75 7.85 -4.37
C LEU A 145 -23.21 8.47 -5.69
N SER A 146 -22.40 9.38 -6.23
CA SER A 146 -22.65 10.14 -7.46
C SER A 146 -21.41 10.18 -8.33
N GLN A 147 -21.59 10.50 -9.61
CA GLN A 147 -20.48 10.87 -10.50
C GLN A 147 -19.95 12.28 -10.20
N ASP A 148 -20.80 13.14 -9.65
CA ASP A 148 -20.45 14.49 -9.24
C ASP A 148 -19.68 14.53 -7.92
N GLN A 149 -18.94 15.62 -7.74
CA GLN A 149 -18.21 15.88 -6.50
C GLN A 149 -19.17 16.09 -5.34
N VAL A 150 -18.96 15.32 -4.27
CA VAL A 150 -19.66 15.51 -3.00
C VAL A 150 -18.92 16.56 -2.18
N ASP A 151 -19.64 17.55 -1.67
CA ASP A 151 -19.09 18.50 -0.71
C ASP A 151 -18.63 17.78 0.57
N GLN A 152 -17.33 17.75 0.77
CA GLN A 152 -16.69 17.03 1.88
C GLN A 152 -16.92 17.68 3.25
N ARG A 153 -17.30 18.98 3.30
CA ARG A 153 -17.50 19.69 4.57
C ARG A 153 -18.88 19.43 5.16
N TYR A 154 -19.92 19.47 4.33
CA TYR A 154 -21.31 19.35 4.80
C TYR A 154 -21.98 18.06 4.36
N GLN A 155 -22.00 17.77 3.06
CA GLN A 155 -22.74 16.61 2.53
C GLN A 155 -22.10 15.29 2.98
N ALA A 156 -20.78 15.16 2.87
CA ALA A 156 -20.08 13.94 3.29
C ALA A 156 -20.28 13.67 4.79
N MET A 157 -20.25 14.69 5.64
CA MET A 157 -20.53 14.56 7.06
C MET A 157 -21.96 14.05 7.32
N ALA A 158 -22.95 14.59 6.62
CA ALA A 158 -24.33 14.11 6.73
C ALA A 158 -24.44 12.64 6.29
N ILE A 159 -23.82 12.26 5.16
CA ILE A 159 -23.78 10.89 4.65
C ILE A 159 -23.12 9.95 5.66
N LEU A 160 -21.94 10.28 6.16
CA LEU A 160 -21.19 9.45 7.12
C LEU A 160 -21.96 9.27 8.44
N ASN A 161 -22.71 10.28 8.88
CA ASN A 161 -23.60 10.16 10.02
C ASN A 161 -24.75 9.16 9.79
N HIS A 162 -25.30 9.09 8.56
CA HIS A 162 -26.29 8.06 8.22
C HIS A 162 -25.67 6.67 8.23
N VAL A 163 -24.46 6.53 7.67
CA VAL A 163 -23.70 5.28 7.67
C VAL A 163 -23.41 4.82 9.11
N ALA A 164 -22.92 5.70 9.97
CA ALA A 164 -22.62 5.39 11.37
C ALA A 164 -23.86 4.86 12.12
N ARG A 165 -25.02 5.50 11.94
CA ARG A 165 -26.28 5.04 12.54
C ARG A 165 -26.75 3.69 12.00
N LEU A 166 -26.56 3.43 10.71
CA LEU A 166 -26.90 2.15 10.11
C LEU A 166 -26.03 1.01 10.66
N LEU A 167 -24.72 1.25 10.77
CA LEU A 167 -23.76 0.25 11.25
C LEU A 167 -23.87 0.00 12.76
N ALA A 168 -24.20 1.02 13.55
CA ALA A 168 -24.43 0.87 15.00
C ALA A 168 -25.55 -0.13 15.33
N LYS A 169 -26.59 -0.22 14.47
CA LYS A 169 -27.71 -1.16 14.63
C LYS A 169 -27.37 -2.62 14.29
N THR A 170 -26.19 -2.88 13.75
CA THR A 170 -25.78 -4.22 13.27
C THR A 170 -25.06 -5.03 14.36
N GLY A 171 -24.73 -4.42 15.49
CA GLY A 171 -23.97 -5.07 16.58
C GLY A 171 -24.83 -5.68 17.70
N GLU A 172 -26.15 -5.77 17.54
CA GLU A 172 -27.08 -6.49 18.44
C GLU A 172 -27.53 -7.82 17.82
#